data_AF-U4QSK9-F1
#
_entry.id   AF-U4QSK9-F1
#
_cell.length_a   1.000
_cell.length_b   1.000
_cell.length_c   1.000
_cell.angle_alpha   90.00
_cell.angle_beta   90.00
_cell.angle_gamma   90.00
#
_symmetry.space_group_name_H-M   'P 1'
#
loop_
_entity.id
_entity.type
_entity.pdbx_description
1 polymer ?
#
loop_
_entity_poly.entity_id
_entity_poly.type
_entity_poly.pdbx_seq_one_letter_code
_entity_poly.pdbx_strand_id
1 'polypeptide(L)'
;MPEKVSSPPSVRTARELIHFLKLSEHPEGGHFREIYRSAPDMHHPQLGLRPGVTIIHYLLQKGERSLFHRIRSEEVWQFVTGAPLELLTLSPDCSTIRTQSLSLEAPGHPFFSVPPGAWQAARTTGEYSLVLCTVSPGFFFSDLEFLESSHPHVESLGEEQRIRIEPYLRKHRLF
;
A
#
# COMPACT_ATOMS: atom_id res chain seq x y z
N MET A 1 -42.94 -24.26 6.69
CA MET A 1 -42.24 -23.98 5.42
C MET A 1 -40.75 -23.94 5.74
N PRO A 2 -39.86 -24.63 5.03
CA PRO A 2 -38.44 -24.52 5.33
C PRO A 2 -37.94 -23.15 4.88
N GLU A 3 -37.29 -22.43 5.79
CA GLU A 3 -36.59 -21.18 5.51
C GLU A 3 -35.51 -21.44 4.46
N LYS A 4 -35.49 -20.62 3.40
CA LYS A 4 -34.36 -20.57 2.47
C LYS A 4 -33.14 -20.13 3.26
N VAL A 5 -32.25 -21.06 3.56
CA VAL A 5 -30.88 -20.74 3.97
C VAL A 5 -30.27 -19.92 2.85
N SER A 6 -30.08 -18.62 3.07
CA SER A 6 -29.41 -17.75 2.12
C SER A 6 -28.00 -18.29 1.92
N SER A 7 -27.64 -18.64 0.69
CA SER A 7 -26.27 -18.98 0.34
C SER A 7 -25.32 -17.90 0.88
N PRO A 8 -24.15 -18.26 1.44
CA PRO A 8 -23.19 -17.27 1.88
C PRO A 8 -22.89 -16.32 0.72
N PRO A 9 -22.70 -15.00 0.98
CA PRO A 9 -22.36 -14.06 -0.07
C PRO A 9 -21.15 -14.59 -0.84
N SER A 10 -21.28 -14.73 -2.15
CA SER A 10 -20.20 -15.22 -3.01
C SER A 10 -18.96 -14.35 -2.79
N VAL A 11 -17.84 -14.98 -2.41
CA VAL A 11 -16.55 -14.29 -2.31
C VAL A 11 -16.25 -13.69 -3.68
N ARG A 12 -16.20 -12.36 -3.76
CA ARG A 12 -15.87 -11.67 -5.02
C ARG A 12 -14.41 -11.98 -5.39
N THR A 13 -14.19 -12.25 -6.67
CA THR A 13 -12.86 -12.29 -7.27
C THR A 13 -12.23 -10.90 -7.30
N ALA A 14 -10.91 -10.83 -7.50
CA ALA A 14 -10.19 -9.57 -7.62
C ALA A 14 -10.75 -8.68 -8.74
N ARG A 15 -11.02 -9.27 -9.91
CA ARG A 15 -11.60 -8.57 -11.07
C ARG A 15 -12.99 -8.00 -10.77
N GLU A 16 -13.84 -8.75 -10.07
CA GLU A 16 -15.16 -8.26 -9.66
C GLU A 16 -15.04 -7.12 -8.66
N LEU A 17 -14.08 -7.17 -7.73
CA LEU A 17 -13.80 -6.08 -6.80
C LEU A 17 -13.29 -4.83 -7.52
N ILE A 18 -12.33 -4.98 -8.44
CA ILE A 18 -11.81 -3.86 -9.26
C ILE A 18 -12.96 -3.17 -10.00
N HIS A 19 -13.85 -3.94 -10.63
CA HIS A 19 -15.00 -3.40 -11.34
C HIS A 19 -16.01 -2.74 -10.38
N PHE A 20 -16.42 -3.46 -9.33
CA PHE A 20 -17.44 -3.00 -8.37
C PHE A 20 -16.99 -1.74 -7.61
N LEU A 21 -15.73 -1.70 -7.18
CA LEU A 21 -15.13 -0.58 -6.48
C LEU A 21 -14.57 0.48 -7.45
N LYS A 22 -14.69 0.30 -8.76
CA LYS A 22 -14.21 1.22 -9.80
C LYS A 22 -12.73 1.60 -9.62
N LEU A 23 -11.89 0.61 -9.33
CA LEU A 23 -10.46 0.84 -9.12
C LEU A 23 -9.75 1.07 -10.46
N SER A 24 -8.74 1.93 -10.47
CA SER A 24 -7.85 2.21 -11.60
C SER A 24 -6.42 1.79 -11.26
N GLU A 25 -5.55 1.57 -12.24
CA GLU A 25 -4.14 1.24 -11.98
C GLU A 25 -3.45 2.35 -11.18
N HIS A 26 -2.66 1.99 -10.16
CA HIS A 26 -1.83 2.93 -9.40
C HIS A 26 -0.41 3.00 -10.00
N PRO A 27 0.26 4.17 -10.00
CA PRO A 27 1.64 4.30 -10.50
C PRO A 27 2.66 3.38 -9.83
N GLU A 28 2.40 2.94 -8.59
CA GLU A 28 3.25 2.01 -7.86
C GLU A 28 3.00 0.54 -8.18
N GLY A 29 1.99 0.25 -9.00
CA GLY A 29 1.42 -1.08 -9.20
C GLY A 29 0.13 -1.29 -8.41
N GLY A 30 -0.60 -2.35 -8.74
CA GLY A 30 -1.93 -2.61 -8.17
C GLY A 30 -3.02 -1.66 -8.66
N HIS A 31 -4.15 -1.67 -7.96
CA HIS A 31 -5.34 -0.90 -8.32
C HIS A 31 -5.85 -0.09 -7.13
N PHE A 32 -6.26 1.15 -7.36
CA PHE A 32 -6.71 2.05 -6.30
C PHE A 32 -7.91 2.92 -6.69
N ARG A 33 -8.55 3.50 -5.68
CA ARG A 33 -9.48 4.63 -5.84
C ARG A 33 -9.59 5.41 -4.53
N GLU A 34 -9.41 6.73 -4.61
CA GLU A 34 -9.75 7.64 -3.51
C GLU A 34 -11.26 7.63 -3.24
N ILE A 35 -11.63 7.37 -1.99
CA ILE A 35 -13.02 7.30 -1.54
C ILE A 35 -13.39 8.38 -0.54
N TYR A 36 -12.40 9.03 0.06
CA TYR A 36 -12.63 10.13 0.98
C TYR A 36 -11.46 11.10 0.94
N ARG A 37 -11.80 12.40 0.97
CA ARG A 37 -10.88 13.52 1.12
C ARG A 37 -11.57 14.54 2.01
N SER A 38 -11.02 14.81 3.18
CA SER A 38 -11.61 15.75 4.12
C SER A 38 -11.59 17.18 3.58
N ALA A 39 -12.61 17.97 3.90
CA ALA A 39 -12.64 19.41 3.67
C ALA A 39 -13.15 20.13 4.94
N PRO A 40 -12.71 21.37 5.22
CA PRO A 40 -11.73 22.14 4.45
C PRO A 40 -10.30 21.62 4.62
N ASP A 41 -9.39 22.10 3.77
CA ASP A 41 -7.95 21.91 3.97
C ASP A 41 -7.51 22.62 5.27
N MET A 42 -6.53 22.02 5.94
CA MET A 42 -5.89 22.54 7.15
C MET A 42 -4.43 22.89 6.86
N HIS A 43 -3.91 23.89 7.57
CA HIS A 43 -2.51 24.28 7.44
C HIS A 43 -1.61 23.35 8.26
N HIS A 44 -0.78 22.55 7.58
CA HIS A 44 0.27 21.75 8.20
C HIS A 44 1.61 22.49 8.19
N PRO A 45 2.36 22.56 9.30
CA PRO A 45 3.55 23.41 9.40
C PRO A 45 4.65 23.13 8.37
N GLN A 46 4.80 21.86 7.93
CA GLN A 46 5.84 21.44 6.98
C GLN A 46 5.32 21.15 5.56
N LEU A 47 4.00 20.95 5.41
CA LEU A 47 3.39 20.52 4.14
C LEU A 47 2.50 21.59 3.50
N GLY A 48 2.22 22.69 4.22
CA GLY A 48 1.30 23.74 3.78
C GLY A 48 -0.15 23.29 3.88
N LEU A 49 -1.00 23.78 2.99
CA LEU A 49 -2.40 23.34 2.93
C LEU A 49 -2.50 21.87 2.52
N ARG A 50 -3.21 21.10 3.34
CA ARG A 50 -3.49 19.69 3.14
C ARG A 50 -4.91 19.37 3.61
N PRO A 51 -5.61 18.41 2.99
CA PRO A 51 -6.73 17.78 3.67
C PRO A 51 -6.26 17.23 5.02
N GLY A 52 -7.12 17.20 6.03
CA GLY A 52 -6.83 16.46 7.26
C GLY A 52 -6.60 14.97 7.02
N VAL A 53 -7.32 14.36 6.08
CA VAL A 53 -7.16 12.94 5.74
C VAL A 53 -7.61 12.63 4.32
N THR A 54 -6.96 11.66 3.69
CA THR A 54 -7.44 10.98 2.48
C THR A 54 -7.51 9.48 2.72
N ILE A 55 -8.50 8.81 2.14
CA ILE A 55 -8.66 7.36 2.24
C ILE A 55 -8.84 6.80 0.82
N ILE A 56 -8.10 5.74 0.50
CA ILE A 56 -8.23 4.99 -0.74
C ILE A 56 -8.64 3.55 -0.46
N HIS A 57 -9.36 2.93 -1.40
CA HIS A 57 -9.25 1.48 -1.59
C HIS A 57 -7.96 1.20 -2.35
N TYR A 58 -7.25 0.14 -1.97
CA TYR A 58 -6.07 -0.34 -2.68
C TYR A 58 -6.09 -1.87 -2.76
N LEU A 59 -5.86 -2.42 -3.95
CA LEU A 59 -5.95 -3.85 -4.23
C LEU A 59 -4.70 -4.31 -4.99
N LEU A 60 -4.11 -5.41 -4.52
CA LEU A 60 -3.06 -6.13 -5.23
C LEU A 60 -3.55 -7.52 -5.60
N GLN A 61 -3.42 -7.88 -6.87
CA GLN A 61 -3.63 -9.23 -7.39
C GLN A 61 -2.34 -10.05 -7.30
N LYS A 62 -2.47 -11.36 -7.43
CA LYS A 62 -1.32 -12.26 -7.53
C LYS A 62 -0.38 -11.83 -8.65
N GLY A 63 0.90 -11.70 -8.32
CA GLY A 63 1.94 -11.29 -9.26
C GLY A 63 2.13 -9.77 -9.38
N GLU A 64 1.17 -8.97 -8.90
CA GLU A 64 1.33 -7.53 -8.74
C GLU A 64 2.14 -7.20 -7.48
N ARG A 65 2.77 -6.02 -7.49
CA ARG A 65 3.49 -5.46 -6.35
C ARG A 65 3.20 -3.97 -6.27
N SER A 66 3.08 -3.46 -5.05
CA SER A 66 3.35 -2.06 -4.76
C SER A 66 4.87 -1.90 -4.67
N LEU A 67 5.46 -1.16 -5.59
CA LEU A 67 6.89 -0.86 -5.60
C LEU A 67 7.27 -0.01 -4.38
N PHE A 68 8.55 -0.08 -3.98
CA PHE A 68 9.05 0.77 -2.91
C PHE A 68 8.84 2.23 -3.25
N HIS A 69 8.01 2.86 -2.42
CA HIS A 69 7.71 4.27 -2.49
C HIS A 69 7.70 4.86 -1.08
N ARG A 70 7.79 6.18 -0.98
CA ARG A 70 7.59 6.90 0.27
C ARG A 70 6.71 8.10 0.04
N ILE A 71 6.09 8.56 1.11
CA ILE A 71 5.30 9.78 1.14
C ILE A 71 5.70 10.65 2.32
N ARG A 72 5.27 11.91 2.32
CA ARG A 72 5.63 12.90 3.34
C ARG A 72 4.71 12.91 4.57
N SER A 73 3.69 12.07 4.57
CA SER A 73 2.69 11.92 5.63
C SER A 73 2.70 10.51 6.20
N GLU A 74 2.02 10.30 7.33
CA GLU A 74 1.82 8.96 7.86
C GLU A 74 0.77 8.22 7.00
N GLU A 75 0.99 6.94 6.73
CA GLU A 75 0.05 6.08 6.01
C GLU A 75 -0.30 4.85 6.83
N VAL A 76 -1.60 4.68 7.08
CA VAL A 76 -2.14 3.51 7.77
C VAL A 76 -2.71 2.55 6.73
N TRP A 77 -2.10 1.37 6.62
CA TRP A 77 -2.58 0.24 5.82
C TRP A 77 -3.52 -0.60 6.66
N GLN A 78 -4.75 -0.81 6.22
CA GLN A 78 -5.79 -1.53 6.95
C GLN A 78 -6.35 -2.66 6.09
N PHE A 79 -6.17 -3.90 6.54
CA PHE A 79 -6.67 -5.07 5.82
C PHE A 79 -8.21 -5.10 5.80
N VAL A 80 -8.78 -5.35 4.62
CA VAL A 80 -10.23 -5.49 4.43
C VAL A 80 -10.59 -6.94 4.17
N THR A 81 -10.04 -7.54 3.12
CA THR A 81 -10.34 -8.93 2.73
C THR A 81 -9.34 -9.48 1.73
N GLY A 82 -9.44 -10.77 1.42
CA GLY A 82 -8.52 -11.51 0.55
C GLY A 82 -7.47 -12.29 1.34
N ALA A 83 -6.37 -12.64 0.68
CA ALA A 83 -5.22 -13.26 1.31
C ALA A 83 -4.43 -12.23 2.14
N PRO A 84 -3.62 -12.66 3.12
CA PRO A 84 -2.75 -11.74 3.85
C PRO A 84 -1.92 -10.85 2.94
N LEU A 85 -1.87 -9.56 3.26
CA LEU A 85 -0.96 -8.61 2.62
C LEU A 85 0.40 -8.68 3.32
N GLU A 86 1.47 -8.88 2.56
CA GLU A 86 2.83 -8.70 3.05
C GLU A 86 3.24 -7.24 2.79
N LEU A 87 3.40 -6.46 3.85
CA LEU A 87 3.90 -5.08 3.82
C LEU A 87 5.38 -5.10 4.21
N LEU A 88 6.24 -4.58 3.35
CA LEU A 88 7.66 -4.37 3.60
C LEU A 88 7.89 -2.89 3.88
N THR A 89 8.67 -2.60 4.93
CA THR A 89 9.09 -1.23 5.24
C THR A 89 10.61 -1.13 5.32
N LEU A 90 11.16 -0.03 4.80
CA LEU A 90 12.55 0.35 4.98
C LEU A 90 12.63 1.69 5.71
N SER A 91 13.62 1.82 6.59
CA SER A 91 14.00 3.14 7.11
C SER A 91 14.41 4.09 5.95
N PRO A 92 14.34 5.41 6.13
CA PRO A 92 14.67 6.37 5.06
C PRO A 92 16.07 6.17 4.44
N ASP A 93 17.03 5.72 5.25
CA ASP A 93 18.41 5.40 4.89
C ASP A 93 18.59 3.97 4.33
N CYS A 94 17.49 3.24 4.11
CA CYS A 94 17.41 1.85 3.67
C CYS A 94 18.10 0.82 4.60
N SER A 95 18.58 1.20 5.78
CA SER A 95 19.40 0.33 6.63
C SER A 95 18.61 -0.77 7.34
N THR A 96 17.33 -0.52 7.64
CA THR A 96 16.48 -1.42 8.42
C THR A 96 15.29 -1.89 7.61
N ILE A 97 15.18 -3.21 7.39
CA ILE A 97 14.07 -3.84 6.67
C ILE A 97 13.14 -4.54 7.67
N ARG A 98 11.84 -4.29 7.57
CA ARG A 98 10.82 -5.02 8.32
C ARG A 98 9.75 -5.54 7.38
N THR A 99 9.11 -6.64 7.78
CA THR A 99 7.96 -7.20 7.08
C THR A 99 6.84 -7.44 8.08
N GLN A 100 5.64 -7.01 7.72
CA GLN A 100 4.41 -7.21 8.48
C GLN A 100 3.40 -7.95 7.61
N SER A 101 2.69 -8.91 8.20
CA SER A 101 1.54 -9.57 7.56
C SER A 101 0.26 -8.92 8.07
N LEU A 102 -0.53 -8.33 7.17
CA LEU A 102 -1.82 -7.74 7.51
C LEU A 102 -2.93 -8.71 7.11
N SER A 103 -3.58 -9.31 8.10
CA SER A 103 -4.73 -10.20 7.92
C SER A 103 -5.51 -10.34 9.22
N LEU A 104 -6.71 -10.92 9.14
CA LEU A 104 -7.50 -11.29 10.32
C LEU A 104 -7.08 -12.66 10.92
N GLU A 105 -6.24 -13.41 10.22
CA GLU A 105 -5.85 -14.77 10.61
C GLU A 105 -4.49 -14.82 11.34
N ALA A 106 -3.71 -13.75 11.26
CA ALA A 106 -2.42 -13.64 11.93
C ALA A 106 -2.55 -13.02 13.34
N PRO A 107 -1.71 -13.43 14.32
CA PRO A 107 -1.59 -12.72 15.59
C PRO A 107 -1.14 -11.28 15.39
N GLY A 108 -1.87 -10.32 15.98
CA GLY A 108 -1.57 -8.89 15.86
C GLY A 108 -2.79 -8.09 15.43
N HIS A 109 -2.55 -6.87 14.93
CA HIS A 109 -3.61 -6.04 14.37
C HIS A 109 -3.64 -6.16 12.84
N PRO A 110 -4.82 -6.18 12.20
CA PRO A 110 -4.96 -6.19 10.74
C PRO A 110 -4.65 -4.82 10.12
N PHE A 111 -3.74 -4.05 10.72
CA PHE A 111 -3.29 -2.77 10.22
C PHE A 111 -1.84 -2.49 10.62
N PHE A 112 -1.19 -1.59 9.88
CA PHE A 112 0.13 -1.07 10.23
C PHE A 112 0.24 0.40 9.83
N SER A 113 0.91 1.20 10.65
CA SER A 113 1.20 2.61 10.37
C SER A 113 2.62 2.75 9.87
N VAL A 114 2.79 3.25 8.64
CA VAL A 114 4.08 3.58 8.05
C VAL A 114 4.38 5.05 8.33
N PRO A 115 5.47 5.38 9.05
CA PRO A 115 5.79 6.76 9.39
C PRO A 115 6.22 7.55 8.14
N PRO A 116 6.07 8.90 8.17
CA PRO A 116 6.50 9.77 7.09
C PRO A 116 7.94 9.51 6.64
N GLY A 117 8.18 9.43 5.34
CA GLY A 117 9.51 9.28 4.75
C GLY A 117 10.11 7.87 4.81
N ALA A 118 9.50 6.92 5.51
CA ALA A 118 9.88 5.51 5.39
C ALA A 118 9.46 4.96 4.02
N TRP A 119 10.28 4.06 3.46
CA TRP A 119 9.92 3.37 2.24
C TRP A 119 8.97 2.22 2.55
N GLN A 120 8.00 1.99 1.68
CA GLN A 120 7.00 0.96 1.81
C GLN A 120 6.76 0.29 0.46
N ALA A 121 6.60 -1.03 0.50
CA ALA A 121 6.27 -1.86 -0.65
C ALA A 121 5.34 -2.98 -0.17
N ALA A 122 4.53 -3.54 -1.05
CA ALA A 122 3.60 -4.58 -0.65
C ALA A 122 3.34 -5.61 -1.74
N ARG A 123 2.91 -6.79 -1.34
CA ARG A 123 2.35 -7.83 -2.22
C ARG A 123 1.25 -8.60 -1.51
N THR A 124 0.35 -9.18 -2.29
CA THR A 124 -0.52 -10.25 -1.78
C THR A 124 0.25 -11.56 -1.62
N THR A 125 -0.18 -12.39 -0.68
CA THR A 125 0.30 -13.77 -0.50
C THR A 125 -0.56 -14.81 -1.22
N GLY A 126 -1.69 -14.40 -1.81
CA GLY A 126 -2.62 -15.29 -2.51
C GLY A 126 -3.16 -14.67 -3.79
N GLU A 127 -4.44 -14.88 -4.08
CA GLU A 127 -5.06 -14.41 -5.32
C GLU A 127 -5.26 -12.89 -5.35
N TYR A 128 -5.59 -12.29 -4.20
CA TYR A 128 -5.59 -10.83 -4.01
C TYR A 128 -5.54 -10.44 -2.53
N SER A 129 -5.20 -9.18 -2.27
CA SER A 129 -5.41 -8.50 -0.98
C SER A 129 -6.07 -7.16 -1.25
N LEU A 130 -7.20 -6.89 -0.58
CA LEU A 130 -7.85 -5.58 -0.56
C LEU A 130 -7.59 -4.92 0.79
N VAL A 131 -7.11 -3.68 0.76
CA VAL A 131 -6.87 -2.85 1.94
C VAL A 131 -7.49 -1.46 1.76
N LEU A 132 -7.62 -0.74 2.86
CA LEU A 132 -7.73 0.71 2.86
C LEU A 132 -6.36 1.30 3.18
N CYS A 133 -5.98 2.37 2.50
CA CYS A 133 -4.86 3.19 2.92
C CYS A 133 -5.37 4.56 3.33
N THR A 134 -5.07 4.94 4.57
CA THR A 134 -5.47 6.23 5.15
C THR A 134 -4.23 7.06 5.36
N VAL A 135 -4.20 8.26 4.75
CA VAL A 135 -3.04 9.15 4.82
C VAL A 135 -3.42 10.43 5.57
N SER A 136 -2.63 10.79 6.58
CA SER A 136 -2.83 11.99 7.39
C SER A 136 -1.47 12.64 7.73
N PRO A 137 -1.28 13.94 7.45
CA PRO A 137 -2.13 14.83 6.65
C PRO A 137 -2.37 14.27 5.23
N GLY A 138 -3.51 14.59 4.62
CA GLY A 138 -4.01 13.98 3.38
C GLY A 138 -3.00 13.96 2.22
N PHE A 139 -3.08 12.92 1.41
CA PHE A 139 -2.15 12.65 0.30
C PHE A 139 -2.29 13.64 -0.86
N PHE A 140 -1.13 14.00 -1.42
CA PHE A 140 -0.99 14.52 -2.78
C PHE A 140 0.05 13.72 -3.57
N PHE A 141 -0.18 13.54 -4.87
CA PHE A 141 0.77 12.85 -5.76
C PHE A 141 2.16 13.49 -5.80
N SER A 142 2.27 14.80 -5.52
CA SER A 142 3.57 15.47 -5.40
C SER A 142 4.43 14.95 -4.26
N ASP A 143 3.84 14.22 -3.31
CA ASP A 143 4.55 13.64 -2.17
C ASP A 143 5.06 12.22 -2.46
N LEU A 144 4.63 11.60 -3.58
CA LEU A 144 4.99 10.23 -3.95
C LEU A 144 6.37 10.18 -4.60
N GLU A 145 7.28 9.48 -3.95
CA GLU A 145 8.64 9.23 -4.45
C GLU A 145 8.89 7.73 -4.52
N PHE A 146 9.59 7.27 -5.56
CA PHE A 146 9.92 5.85 -5.75
C PHE A 146 11.39 5.57 -5.44
N LEU A 147 11.66 4.41 -4.86
CA LEU A 147 13.01 3.93 -4.64
C LEU A 147 13.55 3.30 -5.92
N GLU A 148 14.58 3.93 -6.49
CA GLU A 148 15.27 3.45 -7.68
C GLU A 148 16.46 2.55 -7.31
N SER A 149 16.82 1.64 -8.21
CA SER A 149 17.97 0.74 -8.01
C SER A 149 19.32 1.47 -7.91
N SER A 150 19.41 2.66 -8.50
CA SER A 150 20.57 3.57 -8.47
C SER A 150 20.63 4.42 -7.19
N HIS A 151 19.69 4.28 -6.26
CA HIS A 151 19.68 5.09 -5.05
C HIS A 151 20.92 4.78 -4.19
N PRO A 152 21.70 5.78 -3.73
CA PRO A 152 22.97 5.53 -3.03
C PRO A 152 22.86 4.60 -1.81
N HIS A 153 21.77 4.72 -1.04
CA HIS A 153 21.51 3.81 0.06
C HIS A 153 21.28 2.36 -0.38
N VAL A 154 20.64 2.13 -1.53
CA VAL A 154 20.46 0.78 -2.11
C VAL A 154 21.80 0.21 -2.55
N GLU A 155 22.66 1.04 -3.15
CA GLU A 155 24.02 0.65 -3.56
C GLU A 155 24.93 0.28 -2.38
N SER A 156 24.58 0.69 -1.16
CA SER A 156 25.34 0.37 0.06
C SER A 156 24.86 -0.88 0.80
N LEU A 157 23.73 -1.46 0.40
CA LEU A 157 23.14 -2.62 1.08
C LEU A 157 23.98 -3.89 0.90
N GLY A 158 23.93 -4.78 1.88
CA GLY A 158 24.45 -6.15 1.74
C GLY A 158 23.68 -6.94 0.67
N GLU A 159 24.29 -7.97 0.11
CA GLU A 159 23.71 -8.78 -0.96
C GLU A 159 22.33 -9.36 -0.59
N GLU A 160 22.20 -9.94 0.61
CA GLU A 160 20.92 -10.49 1.10
C GLU A 160 19.81 -9.44 1.16
N GLN A 161 20.14 -8.23 1.61
CA GLN A 161 19.19 -7.12 1.67
C GLN A 161 18.77 -6.68 0.27
N ARG A 162 19.72 -6.60 -0.68
CA ARG A 162 19.42 -6.26 -2.08
C ARG A 162 18.49 -7.27 -2.72
N ILE A 163 18.79 -8.57 -2.60
CA ILE A 163 17.95 -9.64 -3.16
C ILE A 163 16.51 -9.53 -2.63
N ARG A 164 16.34 -9.18 -1.35
CA ARG A 164 15.02 -9.03 -0.75
C ARG A 164 14.22 -7.86 -1.30
N ILE A 165 14.86 -6.74 -1.62
CA ILE A 165 14.17 -5.52 -2.08
C ILE A 165 14.10 -5.38 -3.60
N GLU A 166 15.00 -6.02 -4.35
CA GLU A 166 15.12 -5.92 -5.81
C GLU A 166 13.78 -6.09 -6.55
N PRO A 167 12.91 -7.04 -6.18
CA PRO A 167 11.64 -7.22 -6.88
C PRO A 167 10.67 -6.04 -6.77
N TYR A 168 10.94 -5.11 -5.84
CA TYR A 168 10.12 -3.94 -5.52
C TYR A 168 10.77 -2.61 -5.92
N LEU A 169 12.00 -2.63 -6.46
CA LEU A 169 12.66 -1.41 -6.90
C LEU A 169 12.05 -0.94 -8.23
N ARG A 170 11.91 0.39 -8.37
CA ARG A 170 11.54 0.97 -9.64
C ARG A 170 12.72 0.83 -10.60
N LYS A 171 12.51 0.06 -11.67
CA LYS A 171 13.46 0.00 -12.78
C LYS A 171 13.37 1.30 -13.57
N HIS A 172 14.51 1.89 -13.95
CA HIS A 172 14.49 2.98 -14.93
C HIS A 172 13.69 2.53 -16.15
N ARG A 173 12.71 3.34 -16.58
CA ARG A 173 12.23 3.24 -17.95
C ARG A 173 13.41 3.64 -18.82
N LEU A 174 14.06 2.66 -19.45
CA LEU A 174 14.81 2.91 -20.66
C LEU A 174 13.79 3.48 -21.65
N PHE A 175 13.95 4.76 -21.98
CA PHE A 175 13.25 5.37 -23.12
C PHE A 175 13.81 4.79 -24.42
#